data_AF-A0A416GAN1-F1
#
_entry.id   AF-A0A416GAN1-F1
#
_cell.length_a   1.000
_cell.length_b   1.000
_cell.length_c   1.000
_cell.angle_alpha   90.00
_cell.angle_beta   90.00
_cell.angle_gamma   90.00
#
_symmetry.space_group_name_H-M   'P 1'
#
loop_
_entity.id
_entity.type
_entity.pdbx_description
1 polymer ?
#
loop_
_entity_poly.entity_id
_entity_poly.type
_entity_poly.pdbx_seq_one_letter_code
_entity_poly.pdbx_strand_id
1 'polypeptide(L)'
;MGTRNVPHRKFSVDFKLRVLSEYYQSAESRSFTEQKYNLAKGALYYWEKEFVLNEKELPLSSELLEKISLMRKERLAKHQREGIPQSKEEELAAEIARLRKALEYSELRNEALNEVLRIGREEYGIDLLKKAGAKQ
;
A
#
# COMPACT_ATOMS: atom_id res chain seq x y z
N MET A 1 33.85 0.12 -9.92
CA MET A 1 32.50 -0.41 -9.61
C MET A 1 31.82 -0.79 -10.92
N GLY A 2 31.83 -2.08 -11.29
CA GLY A 2 31.34 -2.55 -12.59
C GLY A 2 29.82 -2.46 -12.69
N THR A 3 29.31 -1.77 -13.70
CA THR A 3 27.90 -1.79 -14.08
C THR A 3 27.61 -3.17 -14.67
N ARG A 4 26.89 -4.02 -13.92
CA ARG A 4 26.38 -5.29 -14.45
C ARG A 4 25.35 -4.95 -15.53
N ASN A 5 25.74 -5.14 -16.79
CA ASN A 5 24.84 -5.00 -17.92
C ASN A 5 23.87 -6.19 -17.90
N VAL A 6 22.72 -6.00 -17.23
CA VAL A 6 21.65 -7.00 -17.21
C VAL A 6 20.98 -6.95 -18.57
N PRO A 7 20.94 -8.06 -19.34
CA PRO A 7 20.33 -8.06 -20.66
C PRO A 7 18.88 -7.58 -20.56
N HIS A 8 18.52 -6.58 -21.37
CA HIS A 8 17.16 -6.08 -21.43
C HIS A 8 16.21 -7.20 -21.88
N ARG A 9 15.49 -7.77 -20.92
CA ARG A 9 14.43 -8.74 -21.20
C ARG A 9 13.39 -8.04 -22.07
N LYS A 10 13.27 -8.48 -23.32
CA LYS A 10 12.24 -7.97 -24.24
C LYS A 10 10.92 -8.64 -23.89
N PHE A 11 9.88 -7.83 -23.70
CA PHE A 11 8.53 -8.28 -23.43
C PHE A 11 7.66 -7.99 -24.65
N SER A 12 6.75 -8.90 -24.98
CA SER A 12 5.77 -8.67 -26.06
C SER A 12 4.82 -7.53 -25.70
N VAL A 13 4.29 -6.87 -26.72
CA VAL A 13 3.30 -5.78 -26.55
C VAL A 13 2.11 -6.27 -25.73
N ASP A 14 1.51 -7.40 -26.10
CA ASP A 14 0.37 -7.99 -25.38
C ASP A 14 0.64 -8.24 -23.89
N PHE A 15 1.86 -8.67 -23.55
CA PHE A 15 2.25 -8.87 -22.17
C PHE A 15 2.33 -7.53 -21.42
N LYS A 16 2.96 -6.51 -22.02
CA LYS A 16 3.04 -5.16 -21.43
C LYS A 16 1.64 -4.57 -21.22
N LEU A 17 0.75 -4.68 -22.21
CA LEU A 17 -0.63 -4.18 -22.12
C LEU A 17 -1.43 -4.92 -21.04
N ARG A 18 -1.31 -6.25 -20.93
CA ARG A 18 -1.97 -7.03 -19.88
C ARG A 18 -1.54 -6.59 -18.48
N VAL A 19 -0.23 -6.43 -18.26
CA VAL A 19 0.32 -6.00 -16.97
C VAL A 19 -0.13 -4.58 -16.63
N LEU A 20 -0.18 -3.67 -17.62
CA LEU A 20 -0.70 -2.31 -17.41
C LEU A 20 -2.19 -2.29 -17.09
N SER A 21 -3.00 -3.08 -17.81
CA SER A 21 -4.44 -3.20 -17.53
C SER A 21 -4.68 -3.71 -16.12
N GLU A 22 -3.96 -4.74 -15.69
CA GLU A 22 -4.05 -5.25 -14.32
C GLU A 22 -3.56 -4.24 -13.29
N TYR A 23 -2.45 -3.54 -13.56
CA TYR A 23 -1.97 -2.46 -12.71
C TYR A 23 -3.05 -1.41 -12.47
N TYR A 24 -3.75 -0.96 -13.51
CA TYR A 24 -4.80 0.06 -13.39
C TYR A 24 -6.09 -0.47 -12.74
N GLN A 25 -6.41 -1.75 -12.93
CA GLN A 25 -7.53 -2.41 -12.24
C GLN A 25 -7.24 -2.64 -10.76
N SER A 26 -5.99 -2.99 -10.44
CA SER A 26 -5.50 -3.16 -9.07
C SER A 26 -5.30 -1.80 -8.40
N ALA A 27 -5.53 -1.71 -7.08
CA ALA A 27 -5.13 -0.54 -6.29
C ALA A 27 -3.67 -0.66 -5.80
N GLU A 28 -2.85 -1.50 -6.45
CA GLU A 28 -1.52 -1.87 -5.99
C GLU A 28 -0.47 -0.81 -6.38
N SER A 29 0.63 -0.78 -5.64
CA SER A 29 1.76 0.10 -5.98
C SER A 29 2.52 -0.43 -7.19
N ARG A 30 3.14 0.48 -7.97
CA ARG A 30 3.98 0.09 -9.12
C ARG A 30 5.07 -0.91 -8.72
N SER A 31 5.73 -0.67 -7.59
CA SER A 31 6.77 -1.54 -7.05
C SER A 31 6.25 -2.95 -6.77
N PHE A 32 5.03 -3.06 -6.28
CA PHE A 32 4.39 -4.34 -6.00
C PHE A 32 4.06 -5.09 -7.31
N THR A 33 3.48 -4.41 -8.30
CA THR A 33 3.22 -5.01 -9.62
C THR A 33 4.51 -5.39 -10.33
N GLU A 34 5.57 -4.58 -10.23
CA GLU A 34 6.90 -4.90 -10.76
C GLU A 34 7.48 -6.16 -10.10
N GLN A 35 7.34 -6.31 -8.79
CA GLN A 35 7.77 -7.52 -8.07
C GLN A 35 6.96 -8.75 -8.49
N LYS A 36 5.62 -8.62 -8.56
CA LYS A 36 4.70 -9.68 -8.96
C LYS A 36 5.05 -10.27 -10.33
N TYR A 37 5.43 -9.42 -11.27
CA TYR A 37 5.78 -9.79 -12.64
C TYR A 37 7.29 -9.98 -12.88
N ASN A 38 8.10 -9.93 -11.82
CA ASN A 38 9.56 -10.00 -11.87
C ASN A 38 10.18 -9.03 -12.91
N LEU A 39 9.67 -7.81 -12.91
CA LEU A 39 10.08 -6.73 -13.79
C LEU A 39 11.23 -5.94 -13.17
N ALA A 40 12.04 -5.34 -14.03
CA ALA A 40 13.04 -4.38 -13.58
C ALA A 40 12.36 -3.18 -12.91
N LYS A 41 13.00 -2.63 -11.87
CA LYS A 41 12.51 -1.43 -11.18
C LYS A 41 12.34 -0.28 -12.18
N GLY A 42 11.15 0.31 -12.22
CA GLY A 42 10.80 1.38 -13.14
C GLY A 42 10.32 0.92 -14.52
N ALA A 43 10.29 -0.39 -14.81
CA ALA A 43 9.76 -0.90 -16.08
C ALA A 43 8.31 -0.46 -16.33
N LEU A 44 7.48 -0.45 -15.27
CA LEU A 44 6.09 -0.04 -15.38
C LEU A 44 5.97 1.46 -15.73
N TYR A 45 6.87 2.29 -15.21
CA TYR A 45 6.93 3.71 -15.54
C TYR A 45 7.25 3.95 -17.01
N TYR A 46 8.21 3.20 -17.57
CA TYR A 46 8.56 3.31 -18.98
C TYR A 46 7.42 2.82 -19.88
N TRP A 47 6.77 1.70 -19.55
CA TRP A 47 5.63 1.20 -20.33
C TRP A 47 4.43 2.13 -20.22
N GLU A 48 4.14 2.68 -19.04
CA GLU A 48 3.12 3.71 -18.89
C GLU A 48 3.41 4.90 -19.82
N LYS A 49 4.65 5.39 -19.90
CA LYS A 49 5.01 6.45 -20.86
C LYS A 49 4.88 6.00 -22.32
N GLU A 50 5.31 4.80 -22.66
CA GLU A 50 5.29 4.21 -24.02
C GLU A 50 3.86 4.06 -24.57
N PHE A 51 2.93 3.57 -23.74
CA PHE A 51 1.55 3.28 -24.16
C PHE A 51 0.53 4.36 -23.83
N VAL A 52 0.73 5.17 -22.79
CA VAL A 52 -0.20 6.26 -22.45
C VAL A 52 0.05 7.50 -23.30
N LEU A 53 1.30 7.79 -23.71
CA LEU A 53 1.56 8.89 -24.65
C LEU A 53 1.10 8.56 -26.08
N ASN A 54 0.87 7.28 -26.37
CA ASN A 54 0.24 6.80 -27.59
C ASN A 54 -1.18 6.34 -27.26
N GLU A 55 -2.10 7.30 -27.00
CA GLU A 55 -3.53 7.10 -26.64
C GLU A 55 -4.32 6.11 -27.54
N LYS A 56 -3.72 5.61 -28.63
CA LYS A 56 -4.32 4.69 -29.59
C LYS A 56 -4.26 3.20 -29.20
N GLU A 57 -3.40 2.75 -28.30
CA GLU A 57 -3.12 1.30 -28.16
C GLU A 57 -3.64 0.60 -26.90
N LEU A 58 -4.27 1.32 -25.97
CA LEU A 58 -4.84 0.71 -24.78
C LEU A 58 -6.36 0.94 -24.75
N PRO A 59 -7.18 -0.03 -25.21
CA PRO A 59 -8.64 0.04 -25.08
C PRO A 59 -9.03 -0.13 -23.61
N LEU A 60 -8.88 0.96 -22.85
CA LEU A 60 -9.34 1.04 -21.47
C LEU A 60 -10.82 1.45 -21.47
N SER A 61 -11.59 0.92 -20.53
CA SER A 61 -12.97 1.39 -20.32
C SER A 61 -12.97 2.87 -19.93
N SER A 62 -14.06 3.58 -20.24
CA SER A 62 -14.23 4.99 -19.89
C SER A 62 -14.06 5.25 -18.38
N GLU A 63 -14.58 4.34 -17.55
CA GLU A 63 -14.45 4.36 -16.09
C GLU A 63 -12.97 4.29 -15.65
N LEU A 64 -12.18 3.45 -16.31
CA LEU A 64 -10.78 3.28 -15.98
C LEU A 64 -9.93 4.50 -16.41
N LEU A 65 -10.27 5.10 -17.55
CA LEU A 65 -9.66 6.36 -18.00
C LEU A 65 -9.94 7.50 -17.01
N GLU A 66 -11.17 7.60 -16.51
CA GLU A 66 -11.56 8.58 -15.51
C GLU A 66 -10.77 8.39 -14.21
N LYS A 67 -10.71 7.15 -13.70
CA LYS A 67 -9.91 6.79 -12.51
C LYS A 67 -8.43 7.15 -12.67
N ILE A 68 -7.84 6.84 -13.82
CA ILE A 68 -6.44 7.20 -14.12
C ILE A 68 -6.25 8.71 -14.12
N SER A 69 -7.20 9.47 -14.67
CA SER A 69 -7.14 10.94 -14.69
C SER A 69 -7.16 11.52 -13.28
N LEU A 70 -8.00 10.98 -12.38
CA LEU A 70 -8.11 11.39 -10.98
C LEU A 70 -6.82 11.08 -10.23
N MET A 71 -6.31 9.85 -10.35
CA MET A 71 -5.04 9.45 -9.72
C MET A 71 -3.85 10.32 -10.17
N ARG A 72 -3.82 10.74 -11.44
CA ARG A 72 -2.79 11.66 -11.96
C ARG A 72 -2.92 13.05 -11.36
N LYS A 73 -4.14 13.61 -11.29
CA LYS A 73 -4.41 14.90 -10.65
C LYS A 73 -3.99 14.88 -9.18
N GLU A 74 -4.34 13.82 -8.45
CA GLU A 74 -3.95 13.65 -7.04
C GLU A 74 -2.44 13.57 -6.85
N ARG A 75 -1.74 12.79 -7.70
CA ARG A 75 -0.28 12.68 -7.62
C ARG A 75 0.42 14.01 -7.92
N LEU A 76 -0.06 14.75 -8.91
CA LEU A 76 0.45 16.10 -9.22
C LEU A 76 0.19 17.06 -8.07
N ALA A 77 -1.02 17.05 -7.49
CA ALA A 77 -1.37 17.88 -6.34
C ALA A 77 -0.54 17.53 -5.10
N LYS A 78 -0.19 16.25 -4.90
CA LYS A 78 0.70 15.81 -3.83
C LYS A 78 2.13 16.29 -4.06
N HIS A 79 2.66 16.14 -5.28
CA HIS A 79 3.98 16.65 -5.63
C HIS A 79 4.10 18.17 -5.51
N GLN A 80 3.02 18.92 -5.79
CA GLN A 80 2.96 20.36 -5.58
C GLN A 80 2.94 20.73 -4.08
N ARG A 81 2.32 19.90 -3.25
CA ARG A 81 2.32 20.07 -1.78
C ARG A 81 3.66 19.66 -1.14
N GLU A 82 4.45 18.81 -1.78
CA GLU A 82 5.76 18.32 -1.28
C GLU A 82 6.86 19.41 -1.20
N GLY A 83 6.57 20.67 -1.50
CA GLY A 83 7.46 21.82 -1.28
C GLY A 83 6.88 22.94 -0.41
N ILE A 84 5.65 22.78 0.09
CA ILE A 84 5.00 23.77 0.96
C ILE A 84 5.25 23.32 2.41
N PRO A 85 5.89 24.14 3.26
CA PRO A 85 5.99 23.82 4.68
C PRO A 85 4.57 23.63 5.21
N GLN A 86 4.27 22.45 5.76
CA GLN A 86 2.97 22.21 6.39
C GLN A 86 2.74 23.30 7.43
N SER A 87 1.55 23.91 7.39
CA SER A 87 1.18 24.84 8.46
C SER A 87 1.21 24.08 9.79
N LYS A 88 1.59 24.75 10.89
CA LYS A 88 1.54 24.14 12.23
C LYS A 88 0.18 23.50 12.52
N GLU A 89 -0.89 24.05 11.97
CA GLU A 89 -2.25 23.52 12.08
C GLU A 89 -2.42 22.16 11.38
N GLU A 90 -1.82 21.96 10.21
CA GLU A 90 -1.87 20.69 9.48
C GLU A 90 -1.05 19.60 10.17
N GLU A 91 0.10 19.97 10.73
CA GLU A 91 0.94 19.07 11.53
C GLU A 91 0.19 18.63 12.80
N LEU A 92 -0.43 19.56 13.51
CA LEU A 92 -1.25 19.27 14.68
C LEU A 92 -2.46 18.38 14.32
N ALA A 93 -3.12 18.63 13.19
CA ALA A 93 -4.24 17.80 12.73
C ALA A 93 -3.79 16.36 12.41
N ALA A 94 -2.64 16.21 11.76
CA ALA A 94 -2.04 14.90 11.49
C ALA A 94 -1.64 14.17 12.78
N GLU A 95 -1.09 14.89 13.75
CA GLU A 95 -0.74 14.36 15.07
C GLU A 95 -1.99 13.87 15.82
N ILE A 96 -3.05 14.68 15.87
CA ILE A 96 -4.32 14.30 16.51
C ILE A 96 -4.90 13.04 15.85
N ALA A 97 -4.89 12.97 14.52
CA ALA A 97 -5.36 11.79 13.81
C ALA A 97 -4.53 10.54 14.15
N ARG A 98 -3.20 10.67 14.24
CA ARG A 98 -2.30 9.58 14.62
C ARG A 98 -2.55 9.13 16.06
N LEU A 99 -2.66 10.08 17.00
CA LEU A 99 -2.89 9.80 18.41
C LEU A 99 -4.24 9.11 18.63
N ARG A 100 -5.30 9.55 17.95
CA ARG A 100 -6.61 8.89 18.00
C ARG A 100 -6.54 7.45 17.54
N LYS A 101 -5.86 7.19 16.42
CA LYS A 101 -5.68 5.82 15.91
C LYS A 101 -4.86 4.95 16.87
N ALA A 102 -3.84 5.51 17.51
CA ALA A 102 -3.04 4.80 18.50
C ALA A 102 -3.85 4.48 19.77
N LEU A 103 -4.70 5.41 20.20
CA LEU A 103 -5.60 5.21 21.33
C LEU A 103 -6.61 4.09 21.03
N GLU A 104 -7.31 4.17 19.90
CA GLU A 104 -8.26 3.15 19.46
C GLU A 104 -7.64 1.75 19.40
N TYR A 105 -6.42 1.65 18.83
CA TYR A 105 -5.69 0.38 18.81
C TYR A 105 -5.34 -0.13 20.21
N SER A 106 -4.95 0.76 21.12
CA SER A 106 -4.65 0.40 22.51
C SER A 106 -5.90 -0.06 23.25
N GLU A 107 -7.04 0.60 23.06
CA GLU A 107 -8.32 0.24 23.66
C GLU A 107 -8.76 -1.14 23.17
N LEU A 108 -8.78 -1.36 21.85
CA LEU A 108 -9.13 -2.66 21.26
C LEU A 108 -8.22 -3.79 21.77
N ARG A 109 -6.92 -3.53 21.91
CA ARG A 109 -5.97 -4.51 22.45
C ARG A 109 -6.29 -4.85 23.91
N ASN A 110 -6.64 -3.85 24.71
CA ASN A 110 -6.99 -4.05 26.12
C ASN A 110 -8.31 -4.82 26.26
N GLU A 111 -9.31 -4.49 25.44
CA GLU A 111 -10.58 -5.23 25.38
C GLU A 111 -10.34 -6.69 25.00
N ALA A 112 -9.58 -6.95 23.94
CA ALA A 112 -9.25 -8.31 23.52
C ALA A 112 -8.51 -9.09 24.62
N LEU A 113 -7.57 -8.46 25.33
CA LEU A 113 -6.89 -9.08 26.46
C LEU A 113 -7.88 -9.44 27.59
N ASN A 114 -8.77 -8.52 27.95
CA ASN A 114 -9.76 -8.74 29.00
C ASN A 114 -10.71 -9.89 28.64
N GLU A 115 -11.15 -9.97 27.38
CA GLU A 115 -11.97 -11.07 26.90
C GLU A 115 -11.24 -12.42 26.96
N VAL A 116 -9.96 -12.46 26.57
CA VAL A 116 -9.15 -13.68 26.69
C VAL A 116 -9.03 -14.13 28.16
N LEU A 117 -8.80 -13.18 29.08
CA LEU A 117 -8.74 -13.48 30.52
C LEU A 117 -10.08 -13.98 31.06
N ARG A 118 -11.19 -13.40 30.61
CA ARG A 118 -12.55 -13.81 30.98
C ARG A 118 -12.83 -15.23 30.50
N ILE A 119 -12.63 -15.51 29.21
CA ILE A 119 -12.81 -16.84 28.60
C ILE A 119 -11.93 -17.88 29.30
N GLY A 120 -10.66 -17.57 29.55
CA GLY A 120 -9.74 -18.47 30.25
C GLY A 120 -10.26 -18.91 31.62
N ARG A 121 -10.83 -17.98 32.40
CA ARG A 121 -11.42 -18.29 33.71
C ARG A 121 -12.77 -18.99 33.62
N GLU A 122 -13.69 -18.48 32.81
CA GLU A 122 -15.08 -18.95 32.79
C GLU A 122 -15.24 -20.29 32.07
N GLU A 123 -14.64 -20.44 30.89
CA GLU A 123 -14.81 -21.64 30.06
C GLU A 123 -13.81 -22.74 30.42
N TYR A 124 -12.60 -22.36 30.82
CA TYR A 124 -11.50 -23.31 31.03
C TYR A 124 -11.04 -23.42 32.49
N GLY A 125 -11.49 -22.54 33.39
CA GLY A 125 -11.03 -22.52 34.79
C GLY A 125 -9.55 -22.18 34.96
N ILE A 126 -8.91 -21.65 33.92
CA ILE A 126 -7.47 -21.32 33.88
C ILE A 126 -7.29 -19.84 34.20
N ASP A 127 -6.62 -19.55 35.31
CA ASP A 127 -6.20 -18.20 35.63
C ASP A 127 -4.89 -17.86 34.89
N LEU A 128 -5.01 -17.27 33.71
CA LEU A 128 -3.89 -16.87 32.85
C LEU A 128 -2.98 -15.81 33.47
N LEU A 129 -3.41 -15.14 34.55
CA LEU A 129 -2.57 -14.20 35.31
C LEU A 129 -1.70 -14.89 36.36
N LYS A 130 -2.00 -16.14 36.74
CA LYS A 130 -1.19 -16.91 37.69
C LYS A 130 -0.07 -17.64 36.94
N LYS A 131 1.17 -17.48 37.41
CA LYS A 131 2.28 -18.31 36.94
C LYS A 131 2.06 -19.76 37.38
N ALA A 132 1.98 -20.68 36.42
CA ALA A 132 2.03 -22.10 36.69
C ALA A 132 3.44 -22.48 37.18
N GLY A 133 3.59 -22.68 38.50
CA GLY A 133 4.79 -23.28 39.10
C GLY A 133 5.62 -22.33 39.96
N ALA A 134 5.27 -22.25 41.24
CA ALA A 134 6.24 -22.19 42.32
C ALA A 134 5.99 -23.42 43.20
N LYS A 135 6.49 -24.59 42.78
CA LYS A 135 6.57 -25.75 43.67
C LYS A 135 7.79 -25.54 44.56
N GLN A 136 7.56 -25.48 45.88
CA GLN A 136 8.58 -25.59 46.92
C GLN A 136 9.19 -26.98 46.94
#